data_AF-A0A5C6BD11-F1
#
_entry.id   AF-A0A5C6BD11-F1
#
_cell.length_a   1.000
_cell.length_b   1.000
_cell.length_c   1.000
_cell.angle_alpha   90.00
_cell.angle_beta   90.00
_cell.angle_gamma   90.00
#
_symmetry.space_group_name_H-M   'P 1'
#
loop_
_entity.id
_entity.type
_entity.pdbx_description
1 polymer ?
#
loop_
_entity_poly.entity_id
_entity_poly.type
_entity_poly.pdbx_seq_one_letter_code
_entity_poly.pdbx_strand_id
1 'polypeptide(L)'
;MDVTGPSTVNGAAPINRPAVMKPVTRAAQTAPISPKDEVEISAAGRALGDLGKSPELRQERIAQIKAAIDDGTYETHEKFDIAMSRLLDRIDSGGV
;
A
#
# COMPACT_ATOMS: atom_id res chain seq x y z
N MET A 1 -84.74 -15.56 -12.40
CA MET A 1 -83.75 -14.52 -12.06
C MET A 1 -84.23 -14.01 -10.73
N ASP A 2 -83.75 -14.59 -9.64
CA ASP A 2 -84.38 -14.41 -8.33
C ASP A 2 -83.29 -14.42 -7.28
N VAL A 3 -82.96 -13.23 -6.79
CA VAL A 3 -82.11 -13.01 -5.63
C VAL A 3 -82.71 -11.85 -4.87
N THR A 4 -83.05 -12.06 -3.60
CA THR A 4 -82.70 -11.22 -2.42
C THR A 4 -83.45 -11.71 -1.18
N GLY A 5 -82.75 -11.81 -0.05
CA GLY A 5 -83.32 -11.83 1.30
C GLY A 5 -82.20 -11.87 2.37
N PRO A 6 -82.16 -10.98 3.40
CA PRO A 6 -80.91 -10.50 3.99
C PRO A 6 -80.51 -11.06 5.37
N SER A 7 -79.19 -11.06 5.63
CA SER A 7 -78.47 -11.04 6.94
C SER A 7 -78.58 -12.30 7.83
N THR A 8 -77.54 -12.77 8.52
CA THR A 8 -76.71 -12.06 9.51
C THR A 8 -75.22 -12.43 9.47
N VAL A 9 -74.41 -11.40 9.69
CA VAL A 9 -72.96 -11.42 9.89
C VAL A 9 -72.57 -12.19 11.15
N ASN A 10 -71.59 -13.08 11.06
CA ASN A 10 -70.94 -13.65 12.25
C ASN A 10 -69.46 -13.91 11.96
N GLY A 11 -68.60 -13.34 12.81
CA GLY A 11 -67.18 -13.71 12.91
C GLY A 11 -66.21 -12.65 12.40
N ALA A 12 -65.74 -11.80 13.32
CA ALA A 12 -64.55 -10.98 13.11
C ALA A 12 -63.33 -11.86 12.79
N ALA A 13 -62.63 -11.58 11.69
CA ALA A 13 -61.33 -12.17 11.39
C ALA A 13 -60.22 -11.13 11.72
N PRO A 14 -59.13 -11.54 12.39
CA PRO A 14 -58.10 -10.60 12.85
C PRO A 14 -57.26 -10.04 11.69
N ILE A 15 -56.90 -8.77 11.84
CA ILE A 15 -56.01 -8.03 10.93
C ILE A 15 -54.56 -8.45 11.21
N ASN A 16 -53.82 -8.91 10.19
CA ASN A 16 -52.36 -9.02 10.27
C ASN A 16 -51.68 -8.46 9.00
N ARG A 17 -50.87 -7.42 9.18
CA ARG A 17 -49.91 -6.81 8.22
C ARG A 17 -48.50 -7.14 8.76
N PRO A 18 -47.42 -7.29 7.96
CA PRO A 18 -47.07 -6.42 6.83
C PRO A 18 -46.39 -7.12 5.62
N ALA A 19 -46.24 -6.36 4.53
CA ALA A 19 -45.40 -6.73 3.40
C ALA A 19 -43.91 -6.63 3.77
N VAL A 20 -43.13 -7.68 3.52
CA VAL A 20 -41.67 -7.64 3.57
C VAL A 20 -41.14 -7.56 2.14
N MET A 21 -40.56 -6.43 1.79
CA MET A 21 -39.81 -6.24 0.54
C MET A 21 -38.60 -7.19 0.55
N LYS A 22 -38.43 -7.99 -0.51
CA LYS A 22 -37.20 -8.78 -0.71
C LYS A 22 -36.08 -7.83 -1.17
N PRO A 23 -34.89 -7.83 -0.56
CA PRO A 23 -33.75 -7.09 -1.10
C PRO A 23 -33.29 -7.75 -2.41
N VAL A 24 -33.08 -6.94 -3.45
CA VAL A 24 -32.42 -7.35 -4.70
C VAL A 24 -30.95 -7.62 -4.39
N THR A 25 -30.49 -8.84 -4.64
CA THR A 25 -29.06 -9.18 -4.58
C THR A 25 -28.33 -8.43 -5.69
N ARG A 26 -27.46 -7.49 -5.32
CA ARG A 26 -26.53 -6.80 -6.24
C ARG A 26 -25.61 -7.84 -6.87
N ALA A 27 -25.56 -7.91 -8.20
CA ALA A 27 -24.66 -8.78 -8.94
C ALA A 27 -23.21 -8.57 -8.45
N ALA A 28 -22.52 -9.66 -8.17
CA ALA A 28 -21.11 -9.65 -7.76
C ALA A 28 -20.29 -8.97 -8.86
N GLN A 29 -19.70 -7.83 -8.51
CA GLN A 29 -18.73 -7.16 -9.35
C GLN A 29 -17.45 -8.00 -9.31
N THR A 30 -16.99 -8.48 -10.46
CA THR A 30 -15.67 -9.11 -10.59
C THR A 30 -14.61 -8.07 -10.26
N ALA A 31 -14.04 -8.17 -9.06
CA ALA A 31 -12.95 -7.31 -8.63
C ALA A 31 -11.70 -7.61 -9.46
N PRO A 32 -10.96 -6.58 -9.93
CA PRO A 32 -9.69 -6.78 -10.60
C PRO A 32 -8.68 -7.39 -9.62
N ILE A 33 -8.00 -8.45 -10.05
CA ILE A 33 -6.94 -9.11 -9.30
C ILE A 33 -5.66 -8.28 -9.49
N SER A 34 -5.25 -7.55 -8.45
CA SER A 34 -3.95 -6.87 -8.42
C SER A 34 -2.83 -7.90 -8.17
N PRO A 35 -1.64 -7.73 -8.76
CA PRO A 35 -0.48 -8.55 -8.40
C PRO A 35 -0.19 -8.39 -6.90
N LYS A 36 -0.08 -9.53 -6.19
CA LYS A 36 0.15 -9.63 -4.74
C LYS A 36 1.60 -10.03 -4.45
N ASP A 37 2.54 -9.25 -4.95
CA ASP A 37 3.94 -9.42 -4.56
C ASP A 37 4.16 -8.61 -3.28
N GLU A 38 4.51 -9.29 -2.19
CA GLU A 38 4.80 -8.68 -0.89
C GLU A 38 6.26 -8.96 -0.50
N VAL A 39 6.98 -7.92 -0.12
CA VAL A 39 8.37 -8.02 0.35
C VAL A 39 8.39 -7.92 1.87
N GLU A 40 8.67 -9.04 2.52
CA GLU A 40 8.80 -9.11 3.97
C GLU A 40 10.22 -8.71 4.41
N ILE A 41 10.35 -7.52 5.00
CA ILE A 41 11.60 -7.05 5.58
C ILE A 41 11.63 -7.42 7.06
N SER A 42 12.70 -8.09 7.49
CA SER A 42 12.85 -8.50 8.89
C SER A 42 12.79 -7.29 9.84
N ALA A 43 12.15 -7.48 11.00
CA ALA A 43 12.08 -6.44 12.03
C ALA A 43 13.47 -5.97 12.49
N ALA A 44 14.43 -6.90 12.54
CA ALA A 44 15.84 -6.60 12.82
C ALA A 44 16.49 -5.71 11.74
N GLY A 45 16.22 -5.99 10.45
CA GLY A 45 16.71 -5.16 9.34
C GLY A 45 16.14 -3.75 9.37
N ARG A 46 14.86 -3.59 9.70
CA ARG A 46 14.23 -2.27 9.88
C ARG A 46 14.89 -1.49 11.02
N ALA A 47 15.07 -2.12 12.18
CA ALA A 47 15.71 -1.49 13.34
C ALA A 47 17.16 -1.05 13.07
N LEU A 48 17.96 -1.87 12.38
CA LEU A 48 19.33 -1.53 11.99
C LEU A 48 19.37 -0.38 10.98
N GLY A 49 18.45 -0.36 10.02
CA GLY A 49 18.33 0.71 9.04
C GLY A 49 18.02 2.07 9.68
N ASP A 50 17.24 2.10 10.76
CA ASP A 50 16.91 3.33 11.48
C ASP A 50 18.05 3.79 12.40
N LEU A 51 18.78 2.86 13.01
CA LEU A 51 19.92 3.18 13.88
C LEU A 51 21.09 3.81 13.11
N GLY A 52 21.29 3.45 11.85
CA GLY A 52 22.32 4.03 10.97
C GLY A 52 22.03 5.45 10.47
N LYS A 53 20.84 6.01 10.76
CA LYS A 53 20.41 7.32 10.23
C LYS A 53 20.72 8.49 11.16
N SER A 54 21.86 8.50 11.85
CA SER A 54 22.28 9.68 12.63
C SER A 54 22.43 10.93 11.72
N PRO A 55 21.56 11.96 11.86
CA PRO A 55 21.59 13.13 10.98
C PRO A 55 22.83 13.99 11.18
N GLU A 56 23.30 14.10 12.43
CA GLU A 56 24.43 14.95 12.82
C GLU A 56 25.74 14.43 12.23
N LEU A 57 26.01 13.12 12.35
CA LEU A 57 27.19 12.48 11.76
C LEU A 57 27.22 12.67 10.24
N ARG A 58 26.06 12.63 9.59
CA ARG A 58 25.97 12.86 8.15
C ARG A 58 26.31 14.30 7.78
N GLN A 59 25.84 15.28 8.55
CA GLN A 59 26.14 16.69 8.30
C GLN A 59 27.62 17.02 8.44
N GLU A 60 28.27 16.51 9.50
CA GLU A 60 29.71 16.68 9.71
C GLU A 60 30.51 16.06 8.56
N ARG A 61 30.17 14.84 8.15
CA ARG A 61 30.83 14.15 7.02
C ARG A 61 30.63 14.90 5.71
N ILE A 62 29.45 15.46 5.47
CA ILE A 62 29.20 16.30 4.30
C ILE A 62 30.06 17.56 4.33
N ALA A 63 30.17 18.23 5.49
CA ALA A 63 31.01 19.42 5.63
C ALA A 63 32.50 19.11 5.38
N GLN A 64 33.00 18.00 5.93
CA GLN A 64 34.36 17.52 5.71
C GLN A 64 34.62 17.23 4.22
N ILE A 65 33.70 16.54 3.56
CA ILE A 65 33.82 16.21 2.14
C ILE A 65 33.83 17.48 1.29
N LYS A 66 32.95 18.44 1.59
CA LYS A 66 32.92 19.74 0.89
C LYS A 66 34.25 20.48 1.01
N ALA A 67 34.79 20.58 2.23
CA ALA A 67 36.08 21.22 2.45
C ALA A 67 37.21 20.53 1.65
N ALA A 68 37.23 19.20 1.60
CA ALA A 68 38.22 18.45 0.80
C ALA A 68 38.04 18.66 -0.71
N ILE A 69 36.81 18.88 -1.19
CA ILE A 69 36.54 19.19 -2.60
C ILE A 69 37.06 20.59 -2.92
N ASP A 70 36.78 21.58 -2.06
CA ASP A 70 37.24 22.96 -2.23
C ASP A 70 38.77 23.07 -2.20
N ASP A 71 39.42 22.28 -1.35
CA ASP A 71 40.89 22.14 -1.26
C ASP A 71 41.49 21.31 -2.40
N GLY A 72 40.66 20.64 -3.22
CA GLY A 72 41.10 19.80 -4.33
C GLY A 72 41.73 18.47 -3.92
N THR A 73 41.73 18.13 -2.61
CA THR A 73 42.30 16.89 -2.06
C THR A 73 41.29 15.74 -2.01
N TYR A 74 40.04 15.99 -2.39
CA TYR A 74 39.01 14.95 -2.40
C TYR A 74 39.27 13.87 -3.46
N GLU A 75 39.73 14.25 -4.65
CA GLU A 75 39.98 13.35 -5.78
C GLU A 75 41.41 12.81 -5.72
N THR A 76 41.55 11.54 -5.34
CA THR A 76 42.81 10.82 -5.32
C THR A 76 42.81 9.71 -6.36
N HIS A 77 43.99 9.26 -6.79
CA HIS A 77 44.10 8.17 -7.77
C HIS A 77 43.37 6.91 -7.29
N GLU A 78 43.53 6.55 -6.02
CA GLU A 78 42.84 5.43 -5.39
C GLU A 78 41.32 5.57 -5.43
N LYS A 79 40.77 6.75 -5.12
CA LYS A 79 39.32 6.99 -5.17
C LYS A 79 38.79 6.92 -6.60
N PHE A 80 39.57 7.40 -7.57
CA PHE A 80 39.22 7.32 -8.97
C PHE A 80 39.16 5.86 -9.45
N ASP A 81 40.15 5.04 -9.12
CA ASP A 81 40.18 3.62 -9.47
C ASP A 81 39.00 2.85 -8.86
N ILE A 82 38.68 3.14 -7.60
CA ILE A 82 37.52 2.58 -6.91
C ILE A 82 36.22 3.03 -7.58
N ALA A 83 36.10 4.32 -7.92
CA ALA A 83 34.92 4.87 -8.59
C ALA A 83 34.71 4.22 -9.97
N MET A 84 35.80 4.07 -10.73
CA MET A 84 35.77 3.41 -12.04
C MET A 84 35.37 1.95 -11.93
N SER A 85 35.96 1.22 -10.97
CA SER A 85 35.62 -0.19 -10.73
C SER A 85 34.15 -0.38 -10.37
N ARG A 86 33.60 0.47 -9.49
CA ARG A 86 32.17 0.45 -9.12
C ARG A 86 31.26 0.84 -10.27
N LEU A 87 31.69 1.76 -11.13
CA LEU A 87 30.94 2.15 -12.32
C LEU A 87 30.83 0.98 -13.30
N LEU A 88 31.94 0.30 -13.58
CA LEU A 88 31.97 -0.87 -14.45
C LEU A 88 31.14 -2.02 -13.86
N ASP A 89 31.30 -2.32 -12.57
CA ASP A 89 30.50 -3.32 -11.85
C ASP A 89 28.99 -3.02 -11.93
N ARG A 90 28.60 -1.75 -11.83
CA ARG A 90 27.21 -1.30 -12.01
C ARG A 90 26.70 -1.50 -13.46
N ILE A 91 27.56 -1.33 -14.46
CA ILE A 91 27.17 -1.53 -15.87
C ILE A 91 27.02 -3.03 -16.15
N ASP A 92 27.96 -3.85 -15.68
CA ASP A 92 27.99 -5.29 -15.89
C ASP A 92 26.87 -6.03 -15.15
N SER A 93 26.52 -5.57 -13.94
CA SER A 93 25.40 -6.12 -13.16
C SER A 93 24.01 -5.76 -13.71
N GLY A 94 23.94 -5.04 -14.84
CA GLY A 94 22.71 -4.50 -15.39
C GLY A 94 22.20 -3.39 -14.49
N GLY A 95 22.69 -2.17 -14.74
CA GLY A 95 22.31 -0.99 -13.98
C GLY A 95 20.78 -0.93 -13.74
N VAL A 96 20.42 -0.71 -12.47
CA VAL A 96 19.03 -0.59 -11.96
C VAL A 96 18.10 0.11 -12.94
#